data_AF-A0A5C6A4B7-F1
#
_entry.id   AF-A0A5C6A4B7-F1
#
_cell.length_a   1.000
_cell.length_b   1.000
_cell.length_c   1.000
_cell.angle_alpha   90.00
_cell.angle_beta   90.00
_cell.angle_gamma   90.00
#
_symmetry.space_group_name_H-M   'P 1'
#
loop_
_entity.id
_entity.type
_entity.pdbx_description
1 polymer ?
#
loop_
_entity_poly.entity_id
_entity_poly.type
_entity_poly.pdbx_seq_one_letter_code
_entity_poly.pdbx_strand_id
1 'polypeptide(L)'
;MNQRLHRPAVARTVRVHPGFTMMEALLSMSLISLLMVAILASTTLYVQYRSRSIHGNRAAVVLRGTLDDIQNDLRSCLPALATWHTSSPIAGELNVTTVSDNSIGERVLQDDRSEEASPVHFVGRRDALLLLRAGLNPRFPSEHDVKQEQSPRGSQVLWLSPSRSEINLPVSRYGGRVVTKRFRTNESTPGLCRATLSHRDDSGPIWDVNSEVVAIQFRFFDGNDWLAMWDSHLRNESLPVAVELTVAFREDPSNACRIVTYLPCGQPTE
;
A
#
# COMPACT_ATOMS: atom_id res chain seq x y z
N MET A 1 -38.33 102.43 -27.35
CA MET A 1 -37.19 101.96 -28.16
C MET A 1 -36.46 100.89 -27.36
N ASN A 2 -36.75 99.60 -27.58
CA ASN A 2 -36.01 98.48 -27.00
C ASN A 2 -36.10 97.28 -27.95
N GLN A 3 -34.92 96.88 -28.43
CA GLN A 3 -34.68 95.94 -29.50
C GLN A 3 -35.11 94.51 -29.10
N ARG A 4 -36.00 93.91 -29.91
CA ARG A 4 -36.27 92.47 -29.86
C ARG A 4 -35.07 91.73 -30.47
N LEU A 5 -34.26 91.10 -29.62
CA LEU A 5 -33.23 90.14 -30.02
C LEU A 5 -33.90 88.87 -30.55
N HIS A 6 -33.88 88.69 -31.88
CA HIS A 6 -34.21 87.43 -32.52
C HIS A 6 -33.11 86.40 -32.22
N ARG A 7 -33.42 85.39 -31.40
CA ARG A 7 -32.59 84.18 -31.28
C ARG A 7 -32.76 83.33 -32.54
N PRO A 8 -31.69 82.98 -33.28
CA PRO A 8 -31.79 82.00 -34.35
C PRO A 8 -32.07 80.62 -33.75
N ALA A 9 -33.13 79.96 -34.24
CA ALA A 9 -33.46 78.60 -33.88
C ALA A 9 -32.35 77.66 -34.39
N VAL A 10 -31.62 77.05 -33.45
CA VAL A 10 -30.63 76.01 -33.77
C VAL A 10 -31.39 74.76 -34.23
N ALA A 11 -31.33 74.48 -35.54
CA ALA A 11 -31.91 73.29 -36.13
C ALA A 11 -31.20 72.04 -35.60
N ARG A 12 -31.87 71.31 -34.69
CA ARG A 12 -31.43 69.99 -34.22
C ARG A 12 -31.66 69.00 -35.36
N THR A 13 -30.60 68.63 -36.08
CA THR A 13 -30.66 67.53 -37.03
C THR A 13 -30.83 66.22 -36.25
N VAL A 14 -32.05 65.71 -36.21
CA VAL A 14 -32.33 64.36 -35.71
C VAL A 14 -31.67 63.39 -36.68
N ARG A 15 -30.52 62.81 -36.29
CA ARG A 15 -29.91 61.72 -37.04
C ARG A 15 -30.83 60.52 -36.95
N VAL A 16 -31.50 60.21 -38.05
CA VAL A 16 -32.25 58.96 -38.20
C VAL A 16 -31.19 57.85 -38.28
N HIS A 17 -31.19 56.96 -37.30
CA HIS A 17 -30.30 55.80 -37.34
C HIS A 17 -30.89 54.82 -38.36
N PRO A 18 -30.11 54.37 -39.36
CA PRO A 18 -30.59 53.36 -40.29
C PRO A 18 -30.98 52.12 -39.49
N GLY A 19 -32.23 51.67 -39.64
CA GLY A 19 -32.69 50.41 -39.05
C GLY A 19 -31.86 49.25 -39.59
N PHE A 20 -31.69 48.22 -38.77
CA PHE A 20 -30.94 47.02 -39.14
C PHE A 20 -31.51 46.42 -40.43
N THR A 21 -30.64 46.14 -41.40
CA THR A 21 -31.10 45.50 -42.64
C THR A 21 -31.45 44.04 -42.35
N MET A 22 -32.47 43.50 -43.02
CA MET A 22 -32.89 42.10 -42.81
C MET A 22 -31.73 41.12 -43.06
N MET A 23 -30.83 41.44 -43.99
CA MET A 23 -29.63 40.65 -44.29
C MET A 23 -28.67 40.60 -43.09
N GLU A 24 -28.48 41.72 -42.41
CA GLU A 24 -27.61 41.81 -41.23
C GLU A 24 -28.18 41.02 -40.04
N ALA A 25 -29.51 41.01 -39.89
CA ALA A 25 -30.18 40.17 -38.89
C ALA A 25 -29.99 38.68 -39.17
N LEU A 26 -30.16 38.25 -40.43
CA LEU A 26 -29.94 36.85 -40.84
C LEU A 26 -28.47 36.43 -40.65
N LEU A 27 -27.53 37.32 -41.01
CA LEU A 27 -26.12 37.08 -40.83
C LEU A 27 -25.78 36.93 -39.34
N SER A 28 -26.29 37.82 -38.50
CA SER A 28 -26.10 37.76 -37.04
C SER A 28 -26.65 36.47 -36.44
N MET A 29 -27.85 36.05 -36.84
CA MET A 29 -28.44 34.78 -36.38
C MET A 29 -27.60 33.56 -36.81
N SER A 30 -27.09 33.56 -38.05
CA SER A 30 -26.22 32.48 -38.54
C SER A 30 -24.88 32.41 -37.79
N LEU A 31 -24.32 33.57 -37.43
CA LEU A 31 -23.05 33.66 -36.73
C LEU A 31 -23.19 33.21 -35.27
N ILE A 32 -24.30 33.57 -34.61
CA ILE A 32 -24.62 33.12 -33.25
C ILE A 32 -24.84 31.60 -33.23
N SER A 33 -25.53 31.03 -34.21
CA SER A 33 -25.75 29.58 -34.25
C SER A 33 -24.45 28.82 -34.46
N LEU A 34 -23.59 29.28 -35.37
CA LEU A 34 -22.27 28.71 -35.61
C LEU A 34 -21.39 28.79 -34.34
N LEU A 35 -21.42 29.94 -33.66
CA LEU A 35 -20.69 30.15 -32.41
C LEU A 35 -21.17 29.19 -31.31
N MET A 36 -22.49 29.03 -31.16
CA MET A 36 -23.05 28.09 -30.18
C MET A 36 -22.65 26.65 -30.46
N VAL A 37 -22.65 26.23 -31.74
CA VAL A 37 -22.18 24.88 -32.12
C VAL A 37 -20.70 24.70 -31.80
N ALA A 38 -19.86 25.70 -32.06
CA ALA A 38 -18.43 25.63 -31.73
C ALA A 38 -18.18 25.54 -30.21
N ILE A 39 -18.92 26.31 -29.40
CA ILE A 39 -18.84 26.26 -27.94
C ILE A 39 -19.28 24.89 -27.40
N LEU A 40 -20.38 24.34 -27.93
CA LEU A 40 -20.86 23.01 -27.56
C LEU A 40 -19.82 21.92 -27.90
N ALA A 41 -19.23 21.98 -29.09
CA ALA A 41 -18.18 21.05 -29.51
C ALA A 41 -16.91 21.15 -28.64
N SER A 42 -16.49 22.37 -28.30
CA SER A 42 -15.37 22.60 -27.38
C SER A 42 -15.63 22.04 -25.99
N THR A 43 -16.84 22.23 -25.46
CA THR A 43 -17.23 21.76 -24.13
C THR A 43 -17.27 20.24 -24.06
N THR A 44 -17.80 19.56 -25.08
CA THR A 44 -17.83 18.10 -25.12
C THR A 44 -16.43 17.50 -25.22
N LEU A 45 -15.55 18.08 -26.03
CA LEU A 45 -14.15 17.68 -26.12
C LEU A 45 -13.42 17.86 -24.78
N TYR A 46 -13.61 18.99 -24.12
CA TYR A 46 -13.02 19.25 -22.80
C TYR A 46 -13.45 18.21 -21.76
N VAL A 47 -14.75 17.88 -21.70
CA VAL A 47 -15.28 16.88 -20.75
C VAL A 47 -14.74 15.48 -21.06
N GLN A 48 -14.67 15.09 -22.34
CA GLN A 48 -14.12 13.79 -22.75
C GLN A 48 -12.61 13.67 -22.47
N TYR A 49 -11.86 14.74 -22.69
CA TYR A 49 -10.42 14.74 -22.40
C TYR A 49 -10.17 14.67 -20.90
N ARG A 50 -10.93 15.45 -20.12
CA ARG A 50 -10.84 15.45 -18.66
C ARG A 50 -11.20 14.10 -18.06
N SER A 51 -12.24 13.42 -18.55
CA SER A 51 -12.59 12.09 -18.04
C SER A 51 -11.48 11.07 -18.29
N ARG A 52 -10.93 11.02 -19.51
CA ARG A 52 -9.79 10.14 -19.83
C ARG A 52 -8.57 10.40 -18.95
N SER A 53 -8.27 11.67 -18.67
CA SER A 53 -7.17 12.04 -17.77
C SER A 53 -7.41 11.62 -16.32
N ILE A 54 -8.63 11.80 -15.80
CA ILE A 54 -8.98 11.39 -14.43
C ILE A 54 -8.88 9.87 -14.28
N HIS A 55 -9.36 9.10 -15.25
CA HIS A 55 -9.27 7.64 -15.20
C HIS A 55 -7.81 7.16 -15.20
N GLY A 56 -6.96 7.69 -16.08
CA GLY A 56 -5.53 7.35 -16.09
C GLY A 56 -4.78 7.75 -14.81
N ASN A 57 -5.13 8.90 -14.22
CA ASN A 57 -4.49 9.35 -12.97
C ASN A 57 -4.92 8.54 -11.75
N ARG A 58 -6.16 8.03 -11.71
CA ARG A 58 -6.64 7.21 -10.58
C ARG A 58 -5.85 5.91 -10.46
N ALA A 59 -5.66 5.19 -11.57
CA ALA A 59 -4.86 3.96 -11.59
C ALA A 59 -3.42 4.23 -11.10
N ALA A 60 -2.80 5.34 -11.53
CA ALA A 60 -1.45 5.70 -11.11
C ALA A 60 -1.35 6.04 -9.60
N VAL A 61 -2.34 6.73 -9.04
CA VAL A 61 -2.39 7.06 -7.60
C VAL A 61 -2.58 5.79 -6.77
N VAL A 62 -3.51 4.93 -7.21
CA VAL A 62 -3.80 3.65 -6.58
C VAL A 62 -2.58 2.73 -6.59
N LEU A 63 -1.87 2.65 -7.73
CA LEU A 63 -0.59 1.95 -7.87
C LEU A 63 0.45 2.44 -6.88
N ARG A 64 0.69 3.76 -6.81
CA ARG A 64 1.70 4.33 -5.90
C ARG A 64 1.39 4.00 -4.45
N GLY A 65 0.13 4.15 -4.03
CA GLY A 65 -0.28 3.78 -2.68
C GLY A 65 -0.01 2.30 -2.36
N THR A 66 -0.36 1.40 -3.28
CA THR A 66 -0.08 -0.05 -3.11
C THR A 66 1.42 -0.35 -3.05
N LEU A 67 2.24 0.29 -3.89
CA LEU A 67 3.69 0.11 -3.84
C LEU A 67 4.27 0.65 -2.54
N ASP A 68 3.86 1.84 -2.11
CA ASP A 68 4.32 2.46 -0.87
C ASP A 68 3.98 1.57 0.34
N ASP A 69 2.81 0.92 0.35
CA ASP A 69 2.43 -0.02 1.41
C ASP A 69 3.36 -1.24 1.47
N ILE A 70 3.66 -1.87 0.32
CA ILE A 70 4.55 -3.03 0.26
C ILE A 70 5.99 -2.61 0.60
N GLN A 71 6.43 -1.46 0.11
CA GLN A 71 7.75 -0.92 0.44
C GLN A 71 7.90 -0.59 1.91
N ASN A 72 6.86 -0.03 2.53
CA ASN A 72 6.84 0.23 3.95
C ASN A 72 6.97 -1.07 4.76
N ASP A 73 6.19 -2.11 4.40
CA ASP A 73 6.29 -3.43 5.02
C ASP A 73 7.69 -4.04 4.84
N LEU A 74 8.30 -3.92 3.65
CA LEU A 74 9.66 -4.39 3.37
C LEU A 74 10.73 -3.62 4.15
N ARG A 75 10.65 -2.29 4.21
CA ARG A 75 11.60 -1.45 4.95
C ARG A 75 11.52 -1.68 6.46
N SER A 76 10.35 -2.05 6.96
CA SER A 76 10.12 -2.42 8.35
C SER A 76 10.47 -3.87 8.68
N CYS A 77 11.01 -4.64 7.72
CA CYS A 77 11.34 -6.04 7.93
C CYS A 77 12.40 -6.23 9.04
N LEU A 78 12.17 -7.20 9.92
CA LEU A 78 13.04 -7.52 11.04
C LEU A 78 13.89 -8.77 10.75
N PRO A 79 15.18 -8.77 11.15
CA PRO A 79 16.00 -9.97 11.14
C PRO A 79 15.62 -10.91 12.28
N ALA A 80 16.03 -12.18 12.16
CA ALA A 80 15.65 -13.23 13.09
C ALA A 80 16.09 -13.05 14.55
N LEU A 81 17.30 -12.52 14.73
CA LEU A 81 18.02 -12.58 16.00
C LEU A 81 17.69 -11.44 16.96
N ALA A 82 17.02 -10.37 16.51
CA ALA A 82 16.87 -9.17 17.33
C ALA A 82 15.69 -9.22 18.33
N THR A 83 14.66 -10.06 18.10
CA THR A 83 13.35 -9.87 18.74
C THR A 83 12.89 -10.98 19.67
N TRP A 84 13.39 -12.21 19.57
CA TRP A 84 12.90 -13.32 20.41
C TRP A 84 13.62 -13.45 21.75
N HIS A 85 14.92 -13.11 21.81
CA HIS A 85 15.72 -13.30 23.01
C HIS A 85 15.83 -12.04 23.90
N THR A 86 15.43 -10.86 23.41
CA THR A 86 15.65 -9.58 24.11
C THR A 86 14.50 -9.16 25.04
N SER A 87 13.54 -10.05 25.33
CA SER A 87 12.56 -9.85 26.40
C SER A 87 12.82 -10.80 27.57
N SER A 88 13.99 -10.69 28.17
CA SER A 88 14.11 -10.90 29.61
C SER A 88 14.97 -9.78 30.18
N PRO A 89 14.43 -8.83 30.93
CA PRO A 89 15.24 -8.01 31.80
C PRO A 89 15.72 -8.90 32.94
N ILE A 90 16.75 -9.73 32.69
CA ILE A 90 17.63 -10.21 33.75
C ILE A 90 18.68 -9.11 33.95
N ALA A 91 18.22 -7.92 34.33
CA ALA A 91 18.93 -7.23 35.39
C ALA A 91 18.61 -8.06 36.63
N GLY A 92 19.49 -9.00 36.95
CA GLY A 92 19.40 -9.79 38.16
C GLY A 92 19.54 -8.88 39.37
N GLU A 93 18.44 -8.31 39.84
CA GLU A 93 18.25 -8.18 41.27
C GLU A 93 17.95 -9.57 41.81
N LEU A 94 19.03 -10.20 42.27
CA LEU A 94 19.00 -11.27 43.25
C LEU A 94 18.15 -10.82 44.44
N ASN A 95 16.84 -11.05 44.39
CA ASN A 95 16.04 -11.13 45.61
C ASN A 95 16.33 -12.47 46.28
N VAL A 96 17.48 -12.53 46.95
CA VAL A 96 17.75 -13.53 47.98
C VAL A 96 16.88 -13.16 49.18
N THR A 97 15.65 -13.66 49.20
CA THR A 97 14.90 -13.75 50.45
C THR A 97 15.55 -14.87 51.26
N THR A 98 16.45 -14.52 52.17
CA THR A 98 16.89 -15.42 53.24
C THR A 98 15.69 -15.65 54.17
N VAL A 99 14.86 -16.64 53.83
CA VAL A 99 13.94 -17.26 54.77
C VAL A 99 14.63 -18.50 55.29
N SER A 100 15.14 -18.37 56.51
CA SER A 100 15.54 -19.48 57.36
C SER A 100 14.33 -20.38 57.62
N ASP A 101 14.27 -21.55 57.00
CA ASP A 101 13.75 -22.72 57.69
C ASP A 101 14.15 -24.05 57.03
N ASN A 102 14.53 -25.00 57.89
CA ASN A 102 15.08 -26.32 57.57
C ASN A 102 14.00 -27.27 57.01
N SER A 103 13.64 -27.12 55.74
CA SER A 103 12.99 -28.20 54.99
C SER A 103 13.61 -28.31 53.60
N ILE A 104 14.20 -29.46 53.31
CA ILE A 104 14.66 -29.83 51.97
C ILE A 104 13.40 -30.06 51.14
N GLY A 105 12.82 -28.96 50.65
CA GLY A 105 11.82 -28.98 49.61
C GLY A 105 12.54 -29.18 48.28
N GLU A 106 12.31 -30.32 47.64
CA GLU A 106 12.62 -30.53 46.23
C GLU A 106 11.94 -29.42 45.42
N ARG A 107 12.73 -28.41 45.05
CA ARG A 107 12.26 -27.35 44.17
C ARG A 107 12.34 -27.92 42.76
N VAL A 108 11.28 -28.60 42.35
CA VAL A 108 11.07 -28.95 40.95
C VAL A 108 11.19 -27.66 40.16
N LEU A 109 12.29 -27.50 39.45
CA LEU A 109 12.40 -26.51 38.39
C LEU A 109 11.35 -26.92 37.38
N GLN A 110 10.16 -26.33 37.51
CA GLN A 110 9.16 -26.37 36.47
C GLN A 110 9.78 -25.58 35.33
N ASP A 111 10.45 -26.31 34.43
CA ASP A 111 10.97 -25.80 33.17
C ASP A 111 9.75 -25.46 32.31
N ASP A 112 9.10 -24.35 32.67
CA ASP A 112 7.97 -23.75 31.99
C ASP A 112 8.43 -23.08 30.67
N ARG A 113 9.51 -23.61 30.07
CA ARG A 113 9.78 -23.51 28.65
C ARG A 113 8.70 -24.28 27.90
N SER A 114 7.47 -23.77 27.99
CA SER A 114 6.52 -23.85 26.89
C SER A 114 7.34 -23.50 25.65
N GLU A 115 7.64 -24.48 24.79
CA GLU A 115 8.50 -24.27 23.61
C GLU A 115 7.95 -23.07 22.83
N GLU A 116 8.52 -21.89 23.08
CA GLU A 116 7.86 -20.66 22.69
C GLU A 116 8.05 -20.56 21.19
N ALA A 117 6.95 -20.58 20.44
CA ALA A 117 7.08 -20.74 19.01
C ALA A 117 7.77 -19.49 18.42
N SER A 118 8.76 -19.73 17.57
CA SER A 118 9.54 -18.68 16.91
C SER A 118 8.98 -18.47 15.51
N PRO A 119 8.41 -17.30 15.17
CA PRO A 119 7.92 -17.03 13.83
C PRO A 119 9.04 -17.03 12.82
N VAL A 120 8.71 -17.47 11.60
CA VAL A 120 9.58 -17.34 10.45
C VAL A 120 9.60 -15.88 10.01
N HIS A 121 10.79 -15.34 9.81
CA HIS A 121 11.00 -13.90 9.63
C HIS A 121 10.79 -13.46 8.19
N PHE A 122 11.10 -14.34 7.23
CA PHE A 122 10.95 -14.01 5.82
C PHE A 122 10.82 -15.26 4.96
N VAL A 123 9.75 -15.33 4.19
CA VAL A 123 9.52 -16.35 3.18
C VAL A 123 8.99 -15.66 1.93
N GLY A 124 9.76 -15.74 0.87
CA GLY A 124 9.45 -15.18 -0.42
C GLY A 124 9.16 -16.26 -1.45
N ARG A 125 8.04 -16.16 -2.13
CA ARG A 125 7.77 -16.89 -3.38
C ARG A 125 7.47 -15.88 -4.48
N ARG A 126 7.40 -16.35 -5.73
CA ARG A 126 7.07 -15.48 -6.85
C ARG A 126 5.73 -14.75 -6.64
N ASP A 127 4.74 -15.40 -6.06
CA ASP A 127 3.35 -14.94 -5.96
C ASP A 127 2.91 -14.58 -4.53
N ALA A 128 3.79 -14.73 -3.54
CA ALA A 128 3.48 -14.46 -2.15
C ALA A 128 4.73 -14.04 -1.37
N LEU A 129 4.52 -13.18 -0.38
CA LEU A 129 5.59 -12.70 0.48
C LEU A 129 5.11 -12.69 1.93
N LEU A 130 5.75 -13.49 2.77
CA LEU A 130 5.61 -13.47 4.22
C LEU A 130 6.83 -12.79 4.81
N LEU A 131 6.63 -11.81 5.67
CA LEU A 131 7.71 -11.15 6.39
C LEU A 131 7.30 -10.79 7.81
N LEU A 132 8.27 -10.75 8.72
CA LEU A 132 8.13 -10.23 10.07
C LEU A 132 8.53 -8.75 10.04
N ARG A 133 7.67 -7.86 10.50
CA ARG A 133 7.91 -6.41 10.50
C ARG A 133 7.84 -5.78 11.89
N ALA A 134 8.53 -4.66 12.03
CA ALA A 134 8.38 -3.74 13.14
C ALA A 134 7.29 -2.68 12.87
N GLY A 135 6.61 -2.26 13.94
CA GLY A 135 5.66 -1.15 13.92
C GLY A 135 4.41 -1.40 13.07
N LEU A 136 3.60 -0.36 12.97
CA LEU A 136 2.29 -0.38 12.32
C LEU A 136 2.37 0.01 10.85
N ASN A 137 1.51 -0.60 10.01
CA ASN A 137 1.14 0.03 8.75
C ASN A 137 -0.08 0.93 9.01
N PRO A 138 0.01 2.26 8.87
CA PRO A 138 -1.10 3.16 9.18
C PRO A 138 -2.36 2.87 8.36
N ARG A 139 -2.21 2.26 7.18
CA ARG A 139 -3.33 1.90 6.31
C ARG A 139 -4.04 0.61 6.75
N PHE A 140 -3.34 -0.28 7.44
CA PHE A 140 -3.86 -1.59 7.85
C PHE A 140 -3.66 -1.83 9.36
N PRO A 141 -4.36 -1.05 10.21
CA PRO A 141 -4.33 -1.31 11.63
C PRO A 141 -5.02 -2.64 11.90
N SER A 142 -4.32 -3.61 12.50
CA SER A 142 -5.00 -4.75 13.12
C SER A 142 -5.27 -4.45 14.59
N GLU A 143 -6.40 -4.93 15.12
CA GLU A 143 -6.68 -4.84 16.57
C GLU A 143 -5.58 -5.48 17.41
N HIS A 144 -4.91 -6.49 16.85
CA HIS A 144 -3.75 -7.12 17.45
C HIS A 144 -2.55 -6.18 17.50
N ASP A 145 -2.31 -5.41 16.44
CA ASP A 145 -1.18 -4.48 16.42
C ASP A 145 -1.37 -3.31 17.41
N VAL A 146 -2.60 -2.84 17.66
CA VAL A 146 -2.89 -1.80 18.67
C VAL A 146 -2.57 -2.30 20.09
N LYS A 147 -2.83 -3.58 20.36
CA LYS A 147 -2.47 -4.21 21.64
C LYS A 147 -0.98 -4.57 21.72
N GLN A 148 -0.35 -4.87 20.58
CA GLN A 148 1.08 -5.17 20.44
C GLN A 148 1.97 -3.95 20.35
N GLU A 149 1.45 -2.72 20.24
CA GLU A 149 2.28 -1.50 20.27
C GLU A 149 3.12 -1.38 21.55
N GLN A 150 2.73 -2.11 22.61
CA GLN A 150 3.47 -2.24 23.87
C GLN A 150 4.35 -3.49 23.98
N SER A 151 4.35 -4.39 22.98
CA SER A 151 5.13 -5.62 22.95
C SER A 151 6.20 -5.58 21.85
N PRO A 152 7.47 -5.89 22.15
CA PRO A 152 8.57 -5.88 21.16
C PRO A 152 8.46 -6.98 20.09
N ARG A 153 7.40 -7.78 20.13
CA ARG A 153 7.15 -8.91 19.24
C ARG A 153 6.50 -8.35 17.97
N GLY A 154 7.31 -8.10 16.94
CA GLY A 154 6.83 -7.64 15.63
C GLY A 154 5.70 -8.50 15.06
N SER A 155 4.96 -7.97 14.08
CA SER A 155 3.85 -8.67 13.45
C SER A 155 4.26 -9.32 12.13
N GLN A 156 3.73 -10.50 11.85
CA GLN A 156 3.94 -11.16 10.56
C GLN A 156 2.92 -10.62 9.57
N VAL A 157 3.38 -10.25 8.39
CA VAL A 157 2.54 -9.79 7.30
C VAL A 157 2.72 -10.69 6.10
N LEU A 158 1.60 -11.02 5.49
CA LEU A 158 1.49 -11.84 4.30
C LEU A 158 0.88 -11.03 3.17
N TRP A 159 1.58 -10.95 2.04
CA TRP A 159 1.09 -10.44 0.77
C TRP A 159 0.81 -11.60 -0.18
N LEU A 160 -0.36 -11.58 -0.82
CA LEU A 160 -0.82 -12.66 -1.70
C LEU A 160 -1.28 -12.12 -3.05
N SER A 161 -0.80 -12.75 -4.12
CA SER A 161 -1.30 -12.54 -5.48
C SER A 161 -2.73 -13.11 -5.63
N PRO A 162 -3.61 -12.44 -6.40
CA PRO A 162 -4.94 -12.98 -6.74
C PRO A 162 -4.89 -14.26 -7.58
N SER A 163 -3.78 -14.53 -8.26
CA SER A 163 -3.68 -15.60 -9.25
C SER A 163 -3.70 -17.02 -8.66
N ARG A 164 -3.64 -17.17 -7.33
CA ARG A 164 -3.54 -18.49 -6.69
C ARG A 164 -4.50 -18.60 -5.52
N SER A 165 -5.39 -19.57 -5.61
CA SER A 165 -6.44 -19.83 -4.61
C SER A 165 -5.89 -20.44 -3.32
N GLU A 166 -4.70 -21.05 -3.33
CA GLU A 166 -4.14 -21.69 -2.15
C GLU A 166 -2.60 -21.72 -2.14
N ILE A 167 -2.00 -21.37 -1.00
CA ILE A 167 -0.56 -21.45 -0.76
C ILE A 167 -0.25 -21.93 0.66
N ASN A 168 0.73 -22.82 0.78
CA ASN A 168 1.25 -23.29 2.06
C ASN A 168 2.58 -22.59 2.34
N LEU A 169 2.67 -21.86 3.46
CA LEU A 169 3.86 -21.11 3.87
C LEU A 169 4.29 -21.48 5.30
N PRO A 170 5.60 -21.62 5.56
CA PRO A 170 6.11 -21.82 6.90
C PRO A 170 5.98 -20.50 7.68
N VAL A 171 5.29 -20.55 8.82
CA VAL A 171 4.96 -19.34 9.60
C VAL A 171 5.62 -19.32 10.96
N SER A 172 5.84 -20.46 11.58
CA SER A 172 6.44 -20.55 12.91
C SER A 172 7.23 -21.84 13.10
N ARG A 173 8.01 -21.88 14.18
CA ARG A 173 8.82 -23.01 14.60
C ARG A 173 8.46 -23.37 16.04
N TYR A 174 8.23 -24.65 16.31
CA TYR A 174 7.97 -25.17 17.65
C TYR A 174 8.88 -26.38 17.86
N GLY A 175 9.76 -26.35 18.86
CA GLY A 175 10.72 -27.43 19.11
C GLY A 175 11.59 -27.80 17.89
N GLY A 176 11.99 -26.80 17.09
CA GLY A 176 12.75 -26.99 15.84
C GLY A 176 11.94 -27.52 14.65
N ARG A 177 10.64 -27.79 14.83
CA ARG A 177 9.73 -28.19 13.74
C ARG A 177 9.07 -26.97 13.13
N VAL A 178 9.05 -26.91 11.81
CA VAL A 178 8.39 -25.84 11.06
C VAL A 178 6.90 -26.10 10.94
N VAL A 179 6.10 -25.17 11.45
CA VAL A 179 4.65 -25.13 11.29
C VAL A 179 4.33 -24.38 10.01
N THR A 180 3.61 -25.06 9.11
CA THR A 180 3.17 -24.49 7.84
C THR A 180 1.69 -24.18 7.92
N LYS A 181 1.30 -22.95 7.54
CA LYS A 181 -0.11 -22.56 7.44
C LYS A 181 -0.52 -22.48 5.97
N ARG A 182 -1.80 -22.81 5.75
CA ARG A 182 -2.45 -22.77 4.45
C ARG A 182 -3.25 -21.49 4.34
N PHE A 183 -2.94 -20.71 3.32
CA PHE A 183 -3.63 -19.46 3.01
C PHE A 183 -4.45 -19.65 1.75
N ARG A 184 -5.71 -19.22 1.80
CA ARG A 184 -6.60 -19.23 0.66
C ARG A 184 -7.06 -17.81 0.35
N THR A 185 -6.92 -17.42 -0.91
CA THR A 185 -7.63 -16.26 -1.44
C THR A 185 -9.00 -16.74 -1.88
N ASN A 186 -10.05 -15.98 -1.59
CA ASN A 186 -11.38 -16.33 -2.08
C ASN A 186 -11.44 -15.99 -3.58
N GLU A 187 -12.12 -16.80 -4.38
CA GLU A 187 -12.42 -16.43 -5.78
C GLU A 187 -13.20 -15.11 -5.85
N SER A 188 -13.91 -14.74 -4.78
CA SER A 188 -14.63 -13.48 -4.65
C SER A 188 -13.78 -12.27 -4.26
N THR A 189 -12.49 -12.44 -3.97
CA THR A 189 -11.54 -11.34 -3.68
C THR A 189 -10.65 -11.10 -4.91
N PRO A 190 -11.15 -10.43 -5.97
CA PRO A 190 -10.36 -10.18 -7.16
C PRO A 190 -9.34 -9.10 -6.83
N GLY A 191 -8.10 -9.45 -6.50
CA GLY A 191 -7.05 -8.46 -6.30
C GLY A 191 -5.88 -8.89 -5.43
N LEU A 192 -5.00 -7.92 -5.20
CA LEU A 192 -3.94 -8.02 -4.22
C LEU A 192 -4.54 -8.05 -2.81
N CYS A 193 -4.17 -9.07 -2.03
CA CYS A 193 -4.58 -9.19 -0.64
C CYS A 193 -3.37 -9.06 0.30
N ARG A 194 -3.64 -8.54 1.50
CA ARG A 194 -2.70 -8.48 2.61
C ARG A 194 -3.34 -9.12 3.83
N ALA A 195 -2.58 -9.83 4.64
CA ALA A 195 -3.04 -10.36 5.92
C ALA A 195 -1.99 -10.10 7.01
N THR A 196 -2.43 -9.82 8.23
CA THR A 196 -1.55 -9.73 9.40
C THR A 196 -1.75 -10.99 10.22
N LEU A 197 -0.71 -11.79 10.36
CA LEU A 197 -0.76 -13.05 11.07
C LEU A 197 -0.35 -12.85 12.52
N SER A 198 -1.21 -13.27 13.43
CA SER A 198 -0.83 -13.50 14.81
C SER A 198 -0.04 -14.80 14.88
N HIS A 199 1.01 -14.80 15.69
CA HIS A 199 1.74 -16.01 15.98
C HIS A 199 0.86 -17.09 16.64
N ARG A 200 -0.13 -16.66 17.42
CA ARG A 200 -0.98 -17.53 18.25
C ARG A 200 -2.29 -17.94 17.57
N ASP A 201 -2.81 -17.12 16.65
CA ASP A 201 -4.07 -17.37 15.95
C ASP A 201 -3.86 -17.63 14.45
N ASP A 202 -4.63 -18.57 13.91
CA ASP A 202 -4.55 -19.00 12.51
C ASP A 202 -5.25 -18.06 11.53
N SER A 203 -6.01 -17.09 12.02
CA SER A 203 -6.83 -16.20 11.20
C SER A 203 -6.60 -14.74 11.56
N GLY A 204 -5.71 -14.09 10.83
CA GLY A 204 -5.67 -12.64 10.77
C GLY A 204 -6.73 -12.07 9.85
N PRO A 205 -7.14 -10.80 10.04
CA PRO A 205 -7.92 -10.11 9.02
C PRO A 205 -7.17 -10.11 7.68
N ILE A 206 -7.88 -10.47 6.62
CA ILE A 206 -7.41 -10.34 5.23
C ILE A 206 -8.02 -9.05 4.68
N TRP A 207 -7.18 -8.17 4.17
CA TRP A 207 -7.58 -6.94 3.49
C TRP A 207 -7.43 -7.09 1.99
N ASP A 208 -8.48 -6.74 1.27
CA ASP A 208 -8.42 -6.50 -0.16
C ASP A 208 -7.76 -5.14 -0.38
N VAL A 209 -6.48 -5.16 -0.75
CA VAL A 209 -5.69 -3.93 -0.89
C VAL A 209 -6.05 -3.21 -2.16
N ASN A 210 -6.16 -3.96 -3.26
CA ASN A 210 -6.38 -3.39 -4.58
C ASN A 210 -6.90 -4.41 -5.60
N SER A 211 -8.08 -4.15 -6.16
CA SER A 211 -8.71 -5.03 -7.15
C SER A 211 -8.24 -4.82 -8.59
N GLU A 212 -7.55 -3.72 -8.86
CA GLU A 212 -6.97 -3.42 -10.18
C GLU A 212 -5.68 -4.19 -10.42
N VAL A 213 -5.01 -4.64 -9.37
CA VAL A 213 -3.80 -5.48 -9.45
C VAL A 213 -4.22 -6.91 -9.80
N VAL A 214 -3.72 -7.43 -10.93
CA VAL A 214 -4.04 -8.78 -11.43
C VAL A 214 -2.92 -9.78 -11.22
N ALA A 215 -1.68 -9.29 -11.04
CA ALA A 215 -0.56 -10.15 -10.70
C ALA A 215 0.51 -9.35 -9.97
N ILE A 216 1.17 -10.02 -9.03
CA ILE A 216 2.44 -9.58 -8.43
C ILE A 216 3.49 -10.65 -8.66
N GLN A 217 4.74 -10.23 -8.83
CA GLN A 217 5.88 -11.13 -8.93
C GLN A 217 7.05 -10.64 -8.08
N PHE A 218 7.55 -11.50 -7.20
CA PHE A 218 8.73 -11.21 -6.40
C PHE A 218 9.97 -11.94 -6.93
N ARG A 219 11.13 -11.27 -6.82
CA ARG A 219 12.47 -11.87 -6.93
C ARG A 219 13.33 -11.35 -5.79
N PHE A 220 14.32 -12.14 -5.40
CA PHE A 220 15.12 -11.91 -4.19
C PHE A 220 16.60 -11.90 -4.56
N PHE A 221 17.30 -10.83 -4.25
CA PHE A 221 18.73 -10.69 -4.52
C PHE A 221 19.53 -11.20 -3.32
N ASP A 222 20.42 -12.16 -3.52
CA ASP A 222 21.27 -12.72 -2.45
C ASP A 222 22.64 -12.04 -2.31
N GLY A 223 22.90 -11.01 -3.13
CA GLY A 223 24.19 -10.33 -3.22
C GLY A 223 24.95 -10.66 -4.51
N ASN A 224 24.66 -11.81 -5.11
CA ASN A 224 25.25 -12.26 -6.37
C ASN A 224 24.20 -12.40 -7.47
N ASP A 225 23.07 -13.07 -7.16
CA ASP A 225 22.05 -13.46 -8.11
C ASP A 225 20.62 -13.17 -7.64
N TRP A 226 19.72 -13.06 -8.63
CA TRP A 226 18.29 -12.86 -8.43
C TRP A 226 17.52 -14.18 -8.45
N LEU A 227 17.05 -14.60 -7.28
CA LEU A 227 16.34 -15.85 -7.02
C LEU A 227 14.82 -15.68 -7.13
N ALA A 228 14.12 -16.76 -7.53
CA ALA A 228 12.66 -16.79 -7.63
C ALA A 228 11.95 -17.11 -6.30
N MET A 229 12.71 -17.57 -5.31
CA MET A 229 12.21 -17.91 -3.98
C MET A 229 13.26 -17.57 -2.92
N TRP A 230 12.78 -17.26 -1.73
CA TRP A 230 13.59 -17.08 -0.53
C TRP A 230 12.93 -17.79 0.64
N ASP A 231 13.74 -18.48 1.44
CA ASP A 231 13.29 -19.00 2.72
C ASP A 231 14.40 -18.74 3.73
N SER A 232 14.17 -17.77 4.62
CA SER A 232 15.15 -17.41 5.66
C SER A 232 15.43 -18.57 6.60
N HIS A 233 14.47 -19.47 6.82
CA HIS A 233 14.66 -20.64 7.65
C HIS A 233 15.74 -21.58 7.09
N LEU A 234 15.77 -21.74 5.76
CA LEU A 234 16.74 -22.60 5.09
C LEU A 234 18.09 -21.91 4.87
N ARG A 235 18.17 -20.59 5.11
CA ARG A 235 19.33 -19.75 4.79
C ARG A 235 19.97 -19.15 6.03
N ASN A 236 20.06 -19.92 7.12
CA ASN A 236 20.64 -19.49 8.39
C ASN A 236 20.07 -18.15 8.86
N GLU A 237 18.76 -17.99 8.74
CA GLU A 237 18.04 -16.82 9.21
C GLU A 237 18.42 -15.50 8.51
N SER A 238 19.10 -15.59 7.37
CA SER A 238 19.44 -14.42 6.54
C SER A 238 18.27 -13.91 5.72
N LEU A 239 18.28 -12.59 5.53
CA LEU A 239 17.35 -11.87 4.66
C LEU A 239 18.00 -11.61 3.30
N PRO A 240 17.20 -11.46 2.23
CA PRO A 240 17.75 -11.04 0.96
C PRO A 240 18.32 -9.62 1.06
N VAL A 241 19.30 -9.29 0.23
CA VAL A 241 19.89 -7.95 0.13
C VAL A 241 18.86 -6.96 -0.41
N ALA A 242 18.12 -7.39 -1.44
CA ALA A 242 17.06 -6.62 -2.06
C ALA A 242 15.90 -7.52 -2.52
N VAL A 243 14.71 -6.93 -2.58
CA VAL A 243 13.51 -7.54 -3.13
C VAL A 243 13.06 -6.74 -4.33
N GLU A 244 12.85 -7.43 -5.43
CA GLU A 244 12.25 -6.90 -6.63
C GLU A 244 10.79 -7.29 -6.67
N LEU A 245 9.93 -6.29 -6.84
CA LEU A 245 8.50 -6.44 -7.00
C LEU A 245 8.12 -5.97 -8.41
N THR A 246 7.41 -6.83 -9.13
CA THR A 246 6.76 -6.50 -10.40
C THR A 246 5.25 -6.60 -10.22
N VAL A 247 4.51 -5.55 -10.58
CA VAL A 247 3.05 -5.47 -10.43
C VAL A 247 2.41 -5.26 -11.80
N ALA A 248 1.43 -6.08 -12.16
CA ALA A 248 0.64 -5.94 -13.38
C ALA A 248 -0.80 -5.54 -13.07
N PHE A 249 -1.37 -4.69 -13.91
CA PHE A 249 -2.70 -4.11 -13.75
C PHE A 249 -3.70 -4.70 -14.75
N ARG A 250 -4.98 -4.64 -14.38
CA ARG A 250 -6.08 -5.13 -15.21
C ARG A 250 -6.22 -4.36 -16.52
N GLU A 251 -6.12 -3.04 -16.46
CA GLU A 251 -6.32 -2.16 -17.63
C GLU A 251 -5.16 -2.27 -18.63
N ASP A 252 -3.94 -2.47 -18.14
CA ASP A 252 -2.74 -2.61 -18.97
C ASP A 252 -1.75 -3.61 -18.34
N PRO A 253 -1.93 -4.92 -18.58
CA PRO A 253 -1.04 -5.94 -18.05
C PRO A 253 0.34 -5.93 -18.72
N SER A 254 0.46 -5.29 -19.89
CA SER A 254 1.72 -5.19 -20.62
C SER A 254 2.67 -4.15 -20.02
N ASN A 255 2.12 -3.13 -19.36
CA ASN A 255 2.85 -2.09 -18.66
C ASN A 255 3.02 -2.42 -17.18
N ALA A 256 3.69 -3.54 -16.90
CA ALA A 256 3.98 -3.94 -15.54
C ALA A 256 4.97 -2.96 -14.88
N CYS A 257 4.65 -2.50 -13.68
CA CYS A 257 5.52 -1.63 -12.89
C CYS A 257 6.52 -2.48 -12.10
N ARG A 258 7.82 -2.15 -12.17
CA ARG A 258 8.89 -2.85 -11.47
C ARG A 258 9.58 -1.91 -10.50
N ILE A 259 9.78 -2.38 -9.26
CA ILE A 259 10.46 -1.65 -8.20
C ILE A 259 11.42 -2.56 -7.44
N VAL A 260 12.55 -2.02 -7.01
CA VAL A 260 13.55 -2.73 -6.20
C VAL A 260 13.65 -2.03 -4.84
N THR A 261 13.59 -2.83 -3.77
CA THR A 261 13.68 -2.35 -2.39
C THR A 261 14.80 -3.08 -1.67
N TYR A 262 15.78 -2.33 -1.18
CA TYR A 262 16.85 -2.87 -0.34
C TYR A 262 16.36 -3.07 1.09
N LEU A 263 16.72 -4.21 1.68
CA LEU A 263 16.37 -4.55 3.05
C LEU A 263 17.44 -4.03 4.01
N PRO A 264 17.06 -3.45 5.17
CA PRO A 264 18.00 -2.77 6.07
C PRO A 264 19.07 -3.70 6.67
N CYS A 265 18.76 -4.99 6.76
CA CYS A 265 19.57 -6.03 7.39
C CYS A 265 20.12 -7.06 6.40
N GLY A 266 19.94 -6.83 5.10
CA GLY A 266 20.54 -7.61 4.02
C GLY A 266 21.81 -6.98 3.45
N GLN A 267 22.33 -5.91 4.05
CA GLN A 267 23.56 -5.28 3.55
C GLN A 267 24.73 -6.26 3.71
N PRO A 268 25.52 -6.52 2.65
CA PRO A 268 26.77 -7.27 2.81
C PRO A 268 27.65 -6.48 3.77
N THR A 269 28.10 -7.12 4.83
CA THR A 269 29.23 -6.59 5.63
C THR A 269 30.43 -6.50 4.69
N GLU A 270 30.84 -5.27 4.36
CA GLU A 270 32.09 -4.99 3.62
C GLU A 270 33.32 -5.56 4.35
#